data_AF-A0A2V5ZZL3-F1
#
_entry.id   AF-A0A2V5ZZL3-F1
#
_cell.length_a   1.000
_cell.length_b   1.000
_cell.length_c   1.000
_cell.angle_alpha   90.00
_cell.angle_beta   90.00
_cell.angle_gamma   90.00
#
_symmetry.space_group_name_H-M   'P 1'
#
loop_
_entity.id
_entity.type
_entity.pdbx_description
1 polymer ?
#
loop_
_entity_poly.entity_id
_entity_poly.type
_entity_poly.pdbx_seq_one_letter_code
_entity_poly.pdbx_strand_id
1 'polypeptide(L)'
;TAFHPDFKMLDKPHTPAATLTRAREIARSKGLHYVYTGNVHDPEGGSTWCPGCGELLIERDWYELSEWNVDNGRCRSCGYEIAGVFEDGHGDWGRRRVPVRLAI
;
A
#
# COMPACT_ATOMS: atom_id res chain seq x y z
N THR A 1 -6.89 -8.31 0.10
CA THR A 1 -5.69 -8.85 0.79
C THR A 1 -5.54 -10.32 0.45
N ALA A 2 -4.31 -10.84 0.39
CA ALA A 2 -4.05 -12.25 0.15
C ALA A 2 -4.35 -13.09 1.41
N PHE A 3 -4.96 -14.24 1.19
CA PHE A 3 -5.02 -15.31 2.18
C PHE A 3 -3.72 -16.12 2.16
N HIS A 4 -3.18 -16.40 3.36
CA HIS A 4 -2.09 -17.31 3.60
C HIS A 4 -2.61 -18.50 4.44
N PRO A 5 -2.46 -19.76 4.00
CA PRO A 5 -2.90 -20.93 4.75
C PRO A 5 -2.07 -21.09 6.02
N ASP A 6 -2.69 -20.85 7.16
CA ASP A 6 -2.06 -20.96 8.48
C ASP A 6 -3.01 -21.63 9.48
N PHE A 7 -2.41 -22.10 10.57
CA PHE A 7 -3.09 -22.70 11.71
C PHE A 7 -4.03 -23.86 11.33
N LYS A 8 -5.35 -23.67 11.43
CA LYS A 8 -6.37 -24.73 11.21
C LYS A 8 -6.89 -24.80 9.77
N MET A 9 -6.40 -23.97 8.85
CA MET A 9 -6.88 -23.87 7.47
C MET A 9 -5.75 -24.11 6.45
N LEU A 10 -5.07 -25.24 6.60
CA LEU A 10 -3.96 -25.65 5.73
C LEU A 10 -4.43 -26.35 4.43
N ASP A 11 -5.72 -26.67 4.32
CA ASP A 11 -6.32 -27.34 3.17
C ASP A 11 -6.76 -26.38 2.06
N LYS A 12 -6.67 -25.07 2.28
CA LYS A 12 -7.05 -24.03 1.32
C LYS A 12 -5.80 -23.49 0.62
N PRO A 13 -5.84 -23.21 -0.69
CA PRO A 13 -4.71 -22.60 -1.37
C PRO A 13 -4.55 -21.13 -0.97
N HIS A 14 -3.32 -20.60 -1.11
CA HIS A 14 -3.08 -19.16 -1.04
C HIS A 14 -3.95 -18.40 -2.05
N THR A 15 -4.29 -17.15 -1.76
CA THR A 15 -4.87 -16.28 -2.79
C THR A 15 -3.81 -15.96 -3.85
N PRO A 16 -4.04 -16.29 -5.14
CA PRO A 16 -3.09 -15.91 -6.19
C PRO A 16 -2.98 -14.39 -6.32
N ALA A 17 -1.76 -13.88 -6.56
CA ALA A 17 -1.52 -12.43 -6.73
C ALA A 17 -2.39 -11.83 -7.85
N ALA A 18 -2.53 -12.53 -8.97
CA ALA A 18 -3.37 -12.10 -10.10
C ALA A 18 -4.85 -11.86 -9.72
N THR A 19 -5.37 -12.58 -8.72
CA THR A 19 -6.73 -12.36 -8.20
C THR A 19 -6.85 -10.97 -7.55
N LEU A 20 -5.81 -10.55 -6.83
CA LEU A 20 -5.76 -9.24 -6.18
C LEU A 20 -5.57 -8.12 -7.21
N THR A 21 -4.66 -8.30 -8.17
CA THR A 21 -4.45 -7.34 -9.28
C THR A 21 -5.76 -7.10 -10.02
N ARG A 22 -6.47 -8.16 -10.41
CA ARG A 22 -7.77 -8.07 -11.07
C ARG A 22 -8.81 -7.35 -10.21
N ALA A 23 -8.89 -7.66 -8.91
CA ALA A 23 -9.83 -7.00 -8.02
C ALA A 23 -9.54 -5.49 -7.91
N ARG A 24 -8.26 -5.10 -7.84
CA ARG A 24 -7.82 -3.71 -7.84
C ARG A 24 -8.21 -2.99 -9.14
N GLU A 25 -7.99 -3.61 -10.29
CA GLU A 25 -8.38 -3.05 -11.60
C GLU A 25 -9.88 -2.77 -11.67
N ILE A 26 -10.72 -3.74 -11.25
CA ILE A 26 -12.17 -3.59 -11.23
C ILE A 26 -12.58 -2.42 -10.32
N ALA A 27 -12.00 -2.33 -9.12
CA ALA A 27 -12.28 -1.24 -8.19
C ALA A 27 -11.92 0.13 -8.78
N ARG A 28 -10.73 0.25 -9.40
CA ARG A 28 -10.30 1.48 -10.09
C ARG A 28 -11.22 1.83 -11.26
N SER A 29 -11.69 0.84 -12.02
CA SER A 29 -12.64 1.05 -13.11
C SER A 29 -14.01 1.54 -12.65
N LYS A 30 -14.31 1.47 -11.35
CA LYS A 30 -15.52 2.03 -10.73
C LYS A 30 -15.31 3.41 -10.11
N GLY A 31 -14.14 4.03 -10.32
CA GLY A 31 -13.82 5.36 -9.82
C GLY A 31 -13.20 5.38 -8.43
N LEU A 32 -12.82 4.21 -7.86
CA LEU A 32 -12.09 4.18 -6.60
C LEU A 32 -10.62 4.54 -6.84
N HIS A 33 -10.15 5.59 -6.17
CA HIS A 33 -8.80 6.12 -6.37
C HIS A 33 -7.73 5.38 -5.56
N TYR A 34 -8.02 5.03 -4.32
CA TYR A 34 -7.05 4.49 -3.37
C TYR A 34 -7.39 3.04 -3.03
N VAL A 35 -6.99 2.12 -3.92
CA VAL A 35 -7.24 0.68 -3.79
C VAL A 35 -5.91 -0.04 -3.72
N TYR A 36 -5.71 -0.77 -2.63
CA TYR A 36 -4.43 -1.41 -2.32
C TYR A 36 -4.53 -2.93 -2.35
N THR A 37 -3.52 -3.57 -2.92
CA THR A 37 -3.25 -5.00 -2.68
C THR A 37 -2.51 -5.13 -1.34
N GLY A 38 -2.69 -6.26 -0.65
CA GLY A 38 -2.18 -6.43 0.71
C GLY A 38 -1.86 -7.89 1.00
N ASN A 39 -0.99 -8.14 1.97
CA ASN A 39 -0.38 -9.45 2.25
C ASN A 39 0.30 -10.08 1.02
N VAL A 40 0.85 -9.24 0.14
CA VAL A 40 1.59 -9.64 -1.07
C VAL A 40 2.66 -8.58 -1.34
N HIS A 41 3.80 -8.99 -1.90
CA HIS A 41 4.78 -8.08 -2.46
C HIS A 41 4.29 -7.62 -3.83
N ASP A 42 3.75 -6.40 -3.88
CA ASP A 42 3.18 -5.79 -5.07
C ASP A 42 3.35 -4.27 -4.97
N PRO A 43 4.52 -3.71 -5.35
CA PRO A 43 4.75 -2.27 -5.28
C PRO A 43 3.74 -1.49 -6.10
N GLU A 44 3.31 -2.00 -7.25
CA GLU A 44 2.32 -1.30 -8.08
C GLU A 44 0.96 -1.20 -7.38
N GLY A 45 0.51 -2.32 -6.81
CA GLY A 45 -0.78 -2.40 -6.13
C GLY A 45 -0.79 -1.87 -4.70
N GLY A 46 0.34 -1.90 -3.99
CA GLY A 46 0.50 -1.44 -2.61
C GLY A 46 0.83 0.04 -2.46
N SER A 47 1.25 0.69 -3.55
CA SER A 47 1.63 2.11 -3.56
C SER A 47 0.46 3.05 -3.76
N THR A 48 0.65 4.29 -3.32
CA THR A 48 -0.32 5.38 -3.53
C THR A 48 0.02 6.12 -4.83
N TRP A 49 -1.00 6.30 -5.67
CA TRP A 49 -0.89 6.96 -6.97
C TRP A 49 -1.77 8.20 -7.01
N CYS A 50 -1.34 9.24 -7.73
CA CYS A 50 -2.09 10.49 -7.84
C CYS A 50 -3.37 10.29 -8.66
N PRO A 51 -4.56 10.65 -8.14
CA PRO A 51 -5.79 10.58 -8.92
C PRO A 51 -5.83 11.59 -10.08
N GLY A 52 -5.11 12.71 -9.96
CA GLY A 52 -5.09 13.77 -10.95
C GLY A 52 -4.21 13.47 -12.17
N CYS A 53 -2.96 13.05 -11.94
CA CYS A 53 -1.98 12.84 -13.01
C CYS A 53 -1.46 11.41 -13.14
N GLY A 54 -1.79 10.51 -12.22
CA GLY A 54 -1.30 9.12 -12.24
C GLY A 54 0.14 8.92 -11.75
N GLU A 55 0.81 9.98 -11.27
CA GLU A 55 2.17 9.90 -10.71
C GLU A 55 2.24 8.98 -9.47
N LEU A 56 3.37 8.28 -9.30
CA LEU A 56 3.66 7.54 -8.08
C LEU A 56 3.91 8.51 -6.93
N LEU A 57 3.05 8.48 -5.91
CA LEU A 57 3.12 9.40 -4.78
C LEU A 57 3.87 8.83 -3.60
N ILE A 58 3.50 7.62 -3.18
CA ILE A 58 4.16 6.96 -2.06
C ILE A 58 4.37 5.52 -2.47
N GLU A 59 5.62 5.16 -2.74
CA GLU A 59 5.96 3.78 -3.05
C GLU A 59 5.98 2.95 -1.77
N ARG A 60 5.36 1.77 -1.83
CA ARG A 60 5.36 0.81 -0.72
C ARG A 60 5.65 -0.57 -1.25
N ASP A 61 6.64 -1.21 -0.65
CA ASP A 61 6.80 -2.64 -0.71
C ASP A 61 6.79 -3.18 0.72
N TRP A 62 5.64 -3.71 1.12
CA TRP A 62 5.42 -4.23 2.46
C TRP A 62 5.69 -3.18 3.56
N TYR A 63 6.63 -3.43 4.47
CA TYR A 63 6.99 -2.47 5.53
C TYR A 63 8.03 -1.42 5.09
N GLU A 64 8.37 -1.37 3.81
CA GLU A 64 9.33 -0.41 3.26
C GLU A 64 8.61 0.66 2.46
N LEU A 65 8.99 1.91 2.74
CA LEU A 65 8.56 3.10 2.04
C LEU A 65 9.81 3.69 1.36
N SER A 66 9.70 4.07 0.09
CA SER A 66 10.80 4.59 -0.71
C SER A 66 10.44 5.95 -1.30
N GLU A 67 9.70 5.98 -2.41
CA GLU A 67 9.29 7.25 -3.03
C GLU A 67 8.32 8.03 -2.15
N TRP A 68 8.50 9.36 -2.10
CA TRP A 68 7.62 10.27 -1.38
C TRP A 68 7.44 11.58 -2.16
N ASN A 69 6.47 11.59 -3.07
CA ASN A 69 6.14 12.71 -3.96
C ASN A 69 4.87 13.46 -3.53
N VAL A 70 4.60 13.46 -2.22
CA VAL A 70 3.57 14.28 -1.57
C VAL A 70 4.26 15.45 -0.86
N ASP A 71 3.67 16.64 -0.97
CA ASP A 71 4.09 17.84 -0.26
C ASP A 71 2.86 18.58 0.26
N ASN A 72 2.79 18.81 1.57
CA ASN A 72 1.65 19.42 2.26
C ASN A 72 0.28 18.85 1.82
N GLY A 73 0.19 17.51 1.74
CA GLY A 73 -1.02 16.80 1.30
C GLY A 73 -1.35 16.94 -0.19
N ARG A 74 -0.44 17.44 -1.03
CA ARG A 74 -0.63 17.62 -2.47
C ARG A 74 0.39 16.82 -3.28
N CYS A 75 0.00 16.42 -4.48
CA CYS A 75 0.92 15.84 -5.45
C CYS A 75 1.97 16.88 -5.88
N ARG A 76 3.26 16.55 -5.79
CA ARG A 76 4.34 17.45 -6.25
C ARG A 76 4.33 17.73 -7.74
N SER A 77 3.79 16.81 -8.55
CA SER A 77 3.77 16.91 -10.00
C SER A 77 2.63 17.79 -10.52
N CYS A 78 1.40 17.63 -10.00
CA CYS A 78 0.21 18.33 -10.53
C CYS A 78 -0.56 19.18 -9.50
N GLY A 79 -0.18 19.17 -8.22
CA GLY A 79 -0.85 19.94 -7.16
C GLY A 79 -2.20 19.38 -6.69
N TYR A 80 -2.65 18.24 -7.24
CA TYR A 80 -3.88 17.57 -6.82
C TYR A 80 -3.84 17.27 -5.33
N GLU A 81 -4.92 17.60 -4.62
CA GLU A 81 -5.05 17.38 -3.18
C GLU A 81 -5.33 15.91 -2.87
N ILE A 82 -4.47 15.31 -2.06
CA ILE A 82 -4.53 13.88 -1.73
C ILE A 82 -5.26 13.71 -0.41
N ALA A 83 -6.26 12.84 -0.39
CA ALA A 83 -7.03 12.56 0.80
C ALA A 83 -6.17 11.83 1.83
N GLY A 84 -6.02 12.40 3.03
CA GLY A 84 -5.26 11.82 4.14
C GLY A 84 -4.54 12.86 4.98
N VAL A 85 -3.75 12.38 5.94
CA VAL A 85 -2.80 13.18 6.72
C VAL A 85 -1.41 12.63 6.42
N PHE A 86 -0.48 13.51 6.08
CA PHE A 86 0.84 13.14 5.60
C PHE A 86 1.92 13.84 6.42
N GLU A 87 2.98 13.10 6.69
CA GLU A 87 4.25 13.65 7.17
C GLU A 87 5.02 14.30 6.00
N ASP A 88 6.09 15.03 6.29
CA ASP A 88 6.93 15.66 5.27
C ASP A 88 7.76 14.64 4.45
N GLY A 89 7.88 13.41 4.93
CA GLY A 89 8.64 12.33 4.31
C GLY A 89 8.32 10.95 4.88
N HIS A 90 8.96 9.91 4.32
CA HIS A 90 8.72 8.51 4.71
C HIS A 90 9.36 8.08 6.05
N GLY A 91 10.22 8.93 6.65
CA GLY A 91 10.98 8.63 7.87
C GLY A 91 12.09 7.59 7.66
N ASP A 92 12.81 7.21 8.73
CA ASP A 92 13.99 6.33 8.66
C ASP A 92 13.78 4.97 9.34
N TRP A 93 12.54 4.67 9.75
CA TRP A 93 12.21 3.44 10.47
C TRP A 93 12.46 2.17 9.63
N GLY A 94 12.00 2.17 8.38
CA GLY A 94 12.11 1.03 7.46
C GLY A 94 11.52 -0.28 8.01
N ARG A 95 12.05 -1.42 7.55
CA ARG A 95 11.58 -2.76 7.94
C ARG A 95 12.10 -3.23 9.31
N ARG A 96 12.07 -2.37 10.33
CA ARG A 96 12.56 -2.67 11.68
C ARG A 96 11.45 -3.22 12.58
N ARG A 97 11.83 -4.16 13.45
CA ARG A 97 10.99 -4.67 14.54
C ARG A 97 11.55 -4.17 15.86
N VAL A 98 10.68 -3.70 16.75
CA VAL A 98 11.06 -3.38 18.13
C VAL A 98 10.40 -4.38 19.08
N PRO A 99 11.19 -5.05 19.93
CA PRO A 99 10.64 -5.96 20.92
C PRO A 99 9.82 -5.18 21.95
N VAL A 100 8.61 -5.65 22.24
CA VAL A 100 7.76 -5.11 23.31
C VAL A 100 7.99 -5.97 24.56
N ARG A 101 8.33 -5.34 25.68
CA ARG A 101 8.34 -6.01 26.99
C ARG A 101 6.93 -5.97 27.57
N LEU A 102 6.27 -7.11 27.61
CA LEU A 102 5.01 -7.26 28.33
C LEU A 102 5.35 -7.57 29.79
N ALA A 103 4.84 -6.77 30.72
CA ALA A 103 4.94 -7.10 32.14
C ALA A 103 4.10 -8.36 32.39
N ILE A 104 4.70 -9.33 33.10
CA ILE A 104 4.05 -10.56 33.56
C ILE A 104 3.34 -10.26 34.87
#